data_AF-A0A0C2I7C9-F1
#
_entry.id   AF-A0A0C2I7C9-F1
#
_cell.length_a   1.000
_cell.length_b   1.000
_cell.length_c   1.000
_cell.angle_alpha   90.00
_cell.angle_beta   90.00
_cell.angle_gamma   90.00
#
_symmetry.space_group_name_H-M   'P 1'
#
loop_
_entity.id
_entity.type
_entity.pdbx_description
1 polymer ?
#
loop_
_entity_poly.entity_id
_entity_poly.type
_entity_poly.pdbx_seq_one_letter_code
_entity_poly.pdbx_strand_id
1 'polypeptide(L)'
;MAGGIGQDESKALLQTQGYNLHLVFSTGSGNKYLSDVDVLIQSEKGDALLSLNQVGPILYVQLPANKYRVVAKANGHEERRTVALNGKSIDTVNIHWSD
;
A
#
# COMPACT_ATOMS: atom_id res chain seq x y z
N MET A 1 19.14 14.46 -5.11
CA MET A 1 17.94 14.81 -5.90
C MET A 1 17.00 13.62 -5.81
N ALA A 2 15.97 13.67 -4.96
CA ALA A 2 14.90 12.68 -4.94
C ALA A 2 13.66 13.44 -5.43
N GLY A 3 13.39 13.28 -6.73
CA GLY A 3 12.38 14.01 -7.48
C GLY A 3 10.99 13.82 -6.89
N GLY A 4 10.19 14.87 -6.98
CA GLY A 4 8.90 14.99 -6.33
C GLY A 4 7.91 13.93 -6.79
N ILE A 5 7.58 13.03 -5.88
CA ILE A 5 6.36 12.23 -5.90
C ILE A 5 5.29 13.14 -5.32
N GLY A 6 4.37 13.63 -6.13
CA GLY A 6 3.25 14.39 -5.57
C GLY A 6 2.35 15.12 -6.55
N GLN A 7 2.82 15.42 -7.77
CA GLN A 7 2.00 16.22 -8.72
C GLN A 7 1.68 15.48 -10.02
N ASP A 8 2.61 14.72 -10.61
CA ASP A 8 2.32 13.97 -11.84
C ASP A 8 1.57 12.65 -11.59
N GLU A 9 1.94 11.90 -10.54
CA GLU A 9 1.18 10.70 -10.13
C GLU A 9 -0.26 11.06 -9.75
N SER A 10 -0.46 12.16 -9.01
CA SER A 10 -1.79 12.65 -8.61
C SER A 10 -2.72 12.89 -9.79
N LYS A 11 -2.20 13.32 -10.96
CA LYS A 11 -3.02 13.54 -12.16
C LYS A 11 -3.40 12.25 -12.89
N ALA A 12 -2.51 11.26 -12.92
CA ALA A 12 -2.83 9.93 -13.47
C ALA A 12 -3.78 9.14 -12.55
N LEU A 13 -3.68 9.34 -11.23
CA LEU A 13 -4.52 8.72 -10.21
C LEU A 13 -5.96 9.24 -10.21
N LEU A 14 -6.18 10.53 -10.53
CA LEU A 14 -7.53 11.12 -10.66
C LEU A 14 -8.37 10.47 -11.78
N GLN A 15 -7.74 9.77 -12.73
CA GLN A 15 -8.43 9.18 -13.89
C GLN A 15 -8.70 7.68 -13.77
N THR A 16 -8.14 7.00 -12.77
CA THR A 16 -8.39 5.56 -12.53
C THR A 16 -9.58 5.40 -11.59
N GLN A 17 -10.79 5.57 -12.12
CA GLN A 17 -12.04 5.38 -11.39
C GLN A 17 -12.14 3.94 -10.87
N GLY A 18 -11.82 3.74 -9.59
CA GLY A 18 -12.02 2.46 -8.90
C GLY A 18 -11.09 2.24 -7.71
N TYR A 19 -9.82 2.60 -7.79
CA TYR A 19 -8.89 2.34 -6.68
C TYR A 19 -8.98 3.44 -5.62
N ASN A 20 -8.95 3.06 -4.35
CA ASN A 20 -8.99 3.98 -3.22
C ASN A 20 -7.88 3.72 -2.18
N LEU A 21 -7.04 2.71 -2.42
CA LEU A 21 -5.86 2.41 -1.62
C LEU A 21 -4.66 2.25 -2.55
N HIS A 22 -3.59 2.99 -2.27
CA HIS A 22 -2.32 2.95 -2.95
C HIS A 22 -1.23 2.56 -1.94
N LEU A 23 -0.60 1.41 -2.12
CA LEU A 23 0.50 0.94 -1.28
C LEU A 23 1.82 1.09 -2.04
N VAL A 24 2.83 1.64 -1.36
CA VAL A 24 4.18 1.79 -1.89
C VAL A 24 5.15 1.07 -0.95
N PHE A 25 5.95 0.17 -1.50
CA PHE A 25 6.87 -0.69 -0.75
C PHE A 25 8.31 -0.30 -1.00
N SER A 26 9.08 -0.07 0.08
CA SER A 26 10.49 0.31 -0.02
C SER A 26 11.33 -0.24 1.13
N THR A 27 12.63 -0.46 0.91
CA THR A 27 13.55 -0.96 1.95
C THR A 27 14.88 -0.21 1.97
N GLY A 28 15.53 -0.28 3.14
CA GLY A 28 16.88 0.19 3.38
C GLY A 28 17.02 1.71 3.35
N SER A 29 18.18 2.21 3.76
CA SER A 29 18.43 3.66 3.88
C SER A 29 18.29 4.44 2.56
N GLY A 30 18.29 3.74 1.42
CA GLY A 30 18.13 4.32 0.09
C GLY A 30 16.68 4.39 -0.42
N ASN A 31 15.67 4.00 0.36
CA ASN A 31 14.27 3.89 -0.07
C ASN A 31 14.13 3.06 -1.37
N LYS A 32 14.86 1.96 -1.46
CA LYS A 32 14.83 1.11 -2.65
C LYS A 32 13.47 0.47 -2.78
N TYR A 33 12.81 0.65 -3.92
CA TYR A 33 11.55 -0.01 -4.22
C TYR A 33 11.68 -1.52 -4.10
N LEU A 34 10.78 -2.12 -3.32
CA LEU A 34 10.83 -3.54 -2.99
C LEU A 34 9.73 -4.28 -3.74
N SER A 35 10.12 -5.30 -4.50
CA SER A 35 9.19 -6.28 -5.07
C SER A 35 9.23 -7.55 -4.22
N ASP A 36 8.36 -8.51 -4.52
CA ASP A 36 8.26 -9.76 -3.76
C ASP A 36 7.73 -9.54 -2.33
N VAL A 37 6.72 -8.68 -2.20
CA VAL A 37 6.05 -8.40 -0.93
C VAL A 37 4.80 -9.27 -0.81
N ASP A 38 4.63 -9.94 0.33
CA ASP A 38 3.36 -10.58 0.70
C ASP A 38 2.47 -9.54 1.39
N VAL A 39 1.26 -9.34 0.89
CA VAL A 39 0.30 -8.38 1.42
C VAL A 39 -0.96 -9.10 1.86
N LEU A 40 -1.30 -8.95 3.13
CA LEU A 40 -2.52 -9.44 3.74
C LEU A 40 -3.34 -8.25 4.24
N ILE A 41 -4.53 -8.05 3.67
CA ILE A 41 -5.47 -7.03 4.10
C ILE A 41 -6.54 -7.70 4.96
N GLN A 42 -6.68 -7.21 6.18
CA GLN A 42 -7.65 -7.69 7.15
C GLN A 42 -8.71 -6.62 7.42
N SER A 43 -9.93 -7.07 7.73
CA SER A 43 -10.96 -6.22 8.33
C SER A 43 -10.52 -5.70 9.71
N GLU A 44 -11.17 -4.65 10.22
CA GLU A 44 -11.01 -4.23 11.63
C GLU A 44 -11.23 -5.39 12.63
N LYS A 45 -12.05 -6.37 12.25
CA LYS A 45 -12.32 -7.58 13.05
C LYS A 45 -11.22 -8.66 12.99
N GLY A 46 -10.18 -8.47 12.17
CA GLY A 46 -9.09 -9.42 11.97
C GLY A 46 -9.33 -10.49 10.89
N ASP A 47 -10.48 -10.44 10.21
CA ASP A 47 -10.80 -11.35 9.12
C ASP A 47 -9.95 -11.05 7.87
N ALA A 48 -9.38 -12.07 7.24
CA ALA A 48 -8.54 -11.93 6.05
C ALA A 48 -9.40 -11.70 4.80
N LEU A 49 -9.40 -10.48 4.29
CA LEU A 49 -10.21 -10.09 3.12
C LEU A 49 -9.48 -10.29 1.80
N LEU A 50 -8.18 -10.02 1.79
CA LEU A 50 -7.35 -10.13 0.60
C LEU A 50 -5.96 -10.61 0.99
N SER A 51 -5.46 -11.62 0.29
CA SER A 51 -4.09 -12.10 0.43
C SER A 51 -3.46 -12.10 -0.96
N LEU A 52 -2.37 -11.36 -1.10
CA LEU A 52 -1.60 -11.26 -2.34
C LEU A 52 -0.16 -11.61 -2.00
N ASN A 53 0.46 -12.42 -2.85
CA ASN A 53 1.85 -12.83 -2.66
C ASN A 53 2.68 -12.26 -3.80
N GLN A 54 3.95 -12.00 -3.51
CA GLN A 54 4.93 -11.56 -4.50
C GLN A 54 4.52 -10.29 -5.28
N VAL A 55 3.90 -9.32 -4.60
CA VAL A 55 3.49 -8.07 -5.27
C VAL A 55 4.69 -7.18 -5.59
N GLY A 56 4.54 -6.37 -6.64
CA GLY A 56 5.51 -5.36 -7.02
C GLY A 56 5.53 -4.17 -6.05
N PRO A 57 6.43 -3.19 -6.27
CA PRO A 57 6.68 -2.08 -5.34
C PRO A 57 5.54 -1.09 -5.20
N ILE A 58 4.54 -1.19 -6.07
CA ILE A 58 3.33 -0.38 -6.05
C ILE A 58 2.15 -1.34 -6.20
N LEU A 59 1.18 -1.24 -5.28
CA LEU A 59 -0.07 -2.00 -5.34
C LEU A 59 -1.27 -1.05 -5.22
N TYR A 60 -2.22 -1.21 -6.14
CA TYR A 60 -3.50 -0.51 -6.11
C TYR A 60 -4.61 -1.48 -5.73
N VAL A 61 -5.43 -1.09 -4.76
CA VAL A 61 -6.54 -1.91 -4.27
C VAL A 61 -7.80 -1.06 -4.19
N GLN A 62 -8.91 -1.65 -4.62
CA GLN A 62 -10.25 -1.10 -4.40
C GLN A 62 -10.89 -1.86 -3.25
N LEU A 63 -11.24 -1.14 -2.19
CA LEU A 63 -11.93 -1.71 -1.02
C LEU A 63 -13.13 -0.83 -0.66
N PRO A 64 -14.22 -1.40 -0.11
CA PRO A 64 -15.33 -0.58 0.35
C PRO A 64 -14.88 0.38 1.47
N ALA A 65 -15.59 1.49 1.65
CA ALA A 65 -15.29 2.46 2.70
C ALA A 65 -15.41 1.80 4.09
N ASN A 66 -14.26 1.53 4.70
CA ASN A 66 -14.14 0.88 6.00
C ASN A 66 -12.69 1.02 6.51
N LYS A 67 -12.45 0.52 7.71
CA LYS A 67 -11.11 0.43 8.28
C LYS A 67 -10.51 -0.96 8.06
N TYR A 68 -9.27 -0.98 7.61
CA TYR A 68 -8.53 -2.19 7.32
C TYR A 68 -7.16 -2.17 7.98
N ARG A 69 -6.62 -3.37 8.19
CA ARG A 69 -5.22 -3.57 8.57
C ARG A 69 -4.49 -4.19 7.40
N VAL A 70 -3.52 -3.47 6.87
CA VAL A 70 -2.59 -3.93 5.84
C VAL A 70 -1.39 -4.51 6.56
N VAL A 71 -1.15 -5.80 6.37
CA VAL A 71 0.03 -6.52 6.85
C VAL A 71 0.89 -6.81 5.62
N ALA A 72 2.04 -6.17 5.52
CA ALA A 72 2.98 -6.39 4.44
C ALA A 72 4.21 -7.10 5.00
N LYS A 73 4.64 -8.16 4.33
CA LYS A 73 5.80 -8.94 4.72
C LYS A 73 6.78 -8.99 3.56
N ALA A 74 8.03 -8.69 3.85
CA ALA A 74 9.09 -8.76 2.87
C ALA A 74 10.40 -9.17 3.54
N ASN A 75 11.17 -10.05 2.89
CA ASN A 75 12.46 -10.54 3.41
C ASN A 75 12.41 -11.07 4.87
N GLY A 76 11.29 -11.67 5.27
CA GLY A 76 11.08 -12.16 6.64
C GLY A 76 10.65 -11.09 7.66
N HIS A 77 10.65 -9.81 7.29
CA HIS A 77 10.17 -8.71 8.12
C HIS A 77 8.71 -8.36 7.82
N GLU A 78 7.92 -8.13 8.86
CA GLU A 78 6.50 -7.80 8.74
C GLU A 78 6.23 -6.37 9.23
N GLU A 79 5.46 -5.62 8.46
CA GLU A 79 5.01 -4.26 8.74
C GLU A 79 3.47 -4.24 8.75
N ARG A 80 2.89 -3.55 9.72
CA ARG A 80 1.43 -3.47 9.88
C ARG A 80 0.99 -2.01 9.87
N ARG A 81 0.19 -1.63 8.86
CA ARG A 81 -0.49 -0.35 8.78
C ARG A 81 -1.98 -0.48 8.95
N THR A 82 -2.58 0.47 9.63
CA THR A 82 -4.03 0.60 9.71
C THR A 82 -4.46 1.75 8.81
N VAL A 83 -5.42 1.48 7.93
CA VAL A 83 -5.88 2.42 6.91
C VAL A 83 -7.38 2.59 7.07
N ALA A 84 -7.88 3.82 6.95
CA ALA A 84 -9.30 4.13 7.05
C ALA A 84 -9.78 4.72 5.72
N LEU A 85 -10.42 3.88 4.92
CA LEU A 85 -10.87 4.27 3.59
C LEU A 85 -12.24 4.92 3.68
N ASN A 86 -12.35 6.13 3.17
CA ASN A 86 -13.61 6.89 3.11
C ASN A 86 -14.39 6.68 1.80
N GLY A 87 -13.81 5.96 0.82
CA GLY A 87 -14.39 5.73 -0.51
C GLY A 87 -14.49 6.97 -1.40
N LYS A 88 -13.96 8.11 -0.97
CA LYS A 88 -14.02 9.40 -1.66
C LYS A 88 -12.67 9.88 -2.16
N SER A 89 -11.59 9.45 -1.50
CA SER A 89 -10.20 9.78 -1.84
C SER A 89 -9.35 8.53 -1.87
N ILE A 90 -8.23 8.62 -2.60
CA ILE A 90 -7.20 7.58 -2.59
C ILE A 90 -6.33 7.80 -1.35
N ASP A 91 -6.19 6.76 -0.53
CA ASP A 91 -5.31 6.75 0.63
C ASP A 91 -3.97 6.13 0.22
N THR A 92 -2.87 6.88 0.37
CA THR A 92 -1.52 6.42 0.03
C THR A 92 -0.77 6.00 1.29
N VAL A 93 -0.30 4.76 1.31
CA VAL A 93 0.36 4.15 2.44
C VAL A 93 1.76 3.72 2.03
N ASN A 94 2.75 4.36 2.63
CA ASN A 94 4.15 4.03 2.42
C ASN A 94 4.58 3.02 3.47
N ILE A 95 4.98 1.85 3.02
CA ILE A 95 5.48 0.77 3.84
C ILE A 95 6.98 0.69 3.59
N HIS A 96 7.74 0.97 4.65
CA HIS A 96 9.18 1.07 4.60
C HIS A 96 9.83 0.16 5.63
N TRP A 97 10.71 -0.73 5.18
CA TRP A 97 11.53 -1.58 6.04
C TRP A 97 12.93 -0.97 6.21
N SER A 98 13.47 -1.02 7.43
CA SER A 98 14.77 -0.42 7.76
C SER A 98 15.98 -1.31 7.46
N ASP A 99 15.77 -2.51 6.89
CA ASP A 99 16.84 -3.46 6.57
C ASP A 99 17.69 -3.00 5.37
#